data_AF-A0A8H5CSJ1-F1
#
_entry.id   AF-A0A8H5CSJ1-F1
#
_cell.length_a   1.000
_cell.length_b   1.000
_cell.length_c   1.000
_cell.angle_alpha   90.00
_cell.angle_beta   90.00
_cell.angle_gamma   90.00
#
_symmetry.space_group_name_H-M   'P 1'
#
loop_
_entity.id
_entity.type
_entity.pdbx_description
1 polymer ?
#
loop_
_entity_poly.entity_id
_entity_poly.type
_entity_poly.pdbx_seq_one_letter_code
_entity_poly.pdbx_strand_id
1 'polypeptide(L)'
;MFAKFTQITAAAVAAVLAMSMTAEAAPATSQALARRNIGDATFFNPGLGACGIFNTDADMITAVSSSFFDTFPGATPNPNL
;
A
#
# COMPACT_ATOMS: atom_id res chain seq x y z
N MET A 1 -33.52 13.81 -50.37
CA MET A 1 -32.05 13.95 -50.17
C MET A 1 -31.65 14.08 -48.69
N PHE A 2 -32.52 14.62 -47.82
CA PHE A 2 -32.25 14.81 -46.39
C PHE A 2 -32.09 13.52 -45.55
N ALA A 3 -32.75 12.41 -45.90
CA ALA A 3 -32.63 11.15 -45.16
C ALA A 3 -31.27 10.43 -45.30
N LYS A 4 -30.50 10.74 -46.36
CA LYS A 4 -29.16 10.19 -46.56
C LYS A 4 -28.12 10.86 -45.66
N PHE A 5 -28.34 12.13 -45.28
CA PHE A 5 -27.42 12.88 -44.41
C PHE A 5 -27.52 12.41 -42.94
N THR A 6 -28.71 12.02 -42.48
CA THR A 6 -28.95 11.46 -41.13
C THR A 6 -28.36 10.06 -40.94
N GLN A 7 -28.25 9.27 -42.01
CA GLN A 7 -27.62 7.94 -41.96
C GLN A 7 -26.08 8.02 -41.87
N ILE A 8 -25.47 9.04 -42.49
CA ILE A 8 -24.01 9.27 -42.46
C ILE A 8 -23.54 9.66 -41.06
N THR A 9 -24.33 10.45 -40.31
CA THR A 9 -24.01 10.82 -38.92
C THR A 9 -24.17 9.63 -37.96
N ALA A 10 -25.16 8.77 -38.14
CA ALA A 10 -25.34 7.57 -37.30
C ALA A 10 -24.19 6.56 -37.45
N ALA A 11 -23.71 6.32 -38.66
CA ALA A 11 -22.58 5.43 -38.91
C ALA A 11 -21.25 5.99 -38.36
N ALA A 12 -21.05 7.31 -38.45
CA ALA A 12 -19.86 7.97 -37.90
C ALA A 12 -19.83 7.92 -36.36
N VAL A 13 -20.97 8.08 -35.68
CA VAL A 13 -21.07 7.97 -34.21
C VAL A 13 -20.83 6.52 -33.74
N ALA A 14 -21.30 5.52 -34.50
CA ALA A 14 -21.04 4.11 -34.18
C ALA A 14 -19.55 3.72 -34.32
N ALA A 15 -18.83 4.32 -35.28
CA ALA A 15 -17.40 4.07 -35.46
C ALA A 15 -16.53 4.72 -34.37
N VAL A 16 -16.93 5.86 -33.82
CA VAL A 16 -16.19 6.58 -32.77
C VAL A 16 -16.32 5.90 -31.39
N LEU A 17 -17.43 5.20 -31.12
CA LEU A 17 -17.60 4.44 -29.87
C LEU A 17 -16.75 3.16 -29.78
N ALA A 18 -16.21 2.67 -30.89
CA ALA A 18 -15.43 1.43 -30.91
C ALA A 18 -13.93 1.63 -30.56
N MET A 19 -13.48 2.87 -30.39
CA MET A 19 -12.04 3.20 -30.29
C MET A 19 -11.49 3.30 -28.87
N SER A 20 -12.32 3.08 -27.85
CA SER A 20 -11.91 3.16 -26.45
C SER A 20 -12.19 1.82 -25.78
N MET A 21 -11.14 1.03 -25.53
CA MET A 21 -10.94 0.15 -24.34
C MET A 21 -9.93 -0.97 -24.67
N THR A 22 -8.64 -0.64 -24.71
CA THR A 22 -7.59 -1.59 -24.33
C THR A 22 -6.63 -0.87 -23.40
N ALA A 23 -7.11 -0.59 -22.18
CA ALA A 23 -6.24 -0.25 -21.07
C ALA A 23 -5.69 -1.56 -20.49
N GLU A 24 -4.57 -2.03 -21.03
CA GLU A 24 -3.84 -3.14 -20.44
C GLU A 24 -3.16 -2.62 -19.17
N ALA A 25 -3.77 -2.90 -18.02
CA ALA A 25 -3.15 -2.64 -16.73
C ALA A 25 -1.92 -3.57 -16.62
N ALA A 26 -0.73 -3.04 -16.89
CA ALA A 26 0.51 -3.74 -16.60
C ALA A 26 0.55 -4.06 -15.09
N PRO A 27 0.87 -5.29 -14.67
CA PRO A 27 1.03 -5.59 -13.26
C PRO A 27 2.20 -4.76 -12.74
N ALA A 28 1.92 -3.77 -11.89
CA ALA A 28 2.94 -3.15 -11.07
C ALA A 28 3.41 -4.24 -10.09
N THR A 29 4.48 -4.96 -10.43
CA THR A 29 5.19 -5.77 -9.47
C THR A 29 5.82 -4.82 -8.45
N SER A 30 5.05 -4.45 -7.43
CA SER A 30 5.61 -3.92 -6.20
C SER A 30 6.46 -5.04 -5.62
N GLN A 31 7.74 -5.08 -5.96
CA GLN A 31 8.74 -5.80 -5.18
C GLN A 31 8.98 -5.02 -3.88
N ALA A 32 7.92 -4.77 -3.12
CA ALA A 32 8.05 -4.85 -1.68
C ALA A 32 8.42 -6.32 -1.45
N LEU A 33 9.72 -6.61 -1.51
CA LEU A 33 10.27 -7.85 -0.99
C LEU A 33 9.69 -7.96 0.41
N ALA A 34 8.64 -8.76 0.56
CA ALA A 34 8.13 -9.17 1.85
C ALA A 34 9.28 -9.96 2.45
N ARG A 35 10.19 -9.25 3.12
CA ARG A 35 11.39 -9.81 3.71
C ARG A 35 10.87 -10.66 4.87
N ARG A 36 10.58 -11.93 4.56
CA ARG A 36 10.03 -12.87 5.51
C ARG A 36 11.20 -13.33 6.36
N ASN A 37 11.22 -12.84 7.59
CA ASN A 37 12.14 -13.32 8.61
C ASN A 37 11.41 -14.37 9.45
N ILE A 38 12.15 -15.36 9.91
CA ILE A 38 11.68 -16.36 10.88
C ILE A 38 12.44 -16.09 12.18
N GLY A 39 11.73 -16.15 13.30
CA GLY A 39 12.30 -15.95 14.62
C GLY A 39 11.30 -16.30 15.70
N ASP A 40 11.72 -16.13 16.95
CA ASP A 40 10.89 -16.37 18.11
C ASP A 40 10.04 -15.14 18.45
N ALA A 41 8.84 -15.38 18.97
CA ALA A 41 7.93 -14.33 19.43
C ALA A 41 7.38 -14.67 20.82
N THR A 42 7.13 -13.65 21.62
CA THR A 42 6.54 -13.77 22.96
C THR A 42 5.45 -12.71 23.14
N PHE A 43 4.65 -12.85 24.20
CA PHE A 43 3.59 -11.90 24.55
C PHE A 43 3.98 -11.09 25.78
N PHE A 44 3.51 -9.85 25.84
CA PHE A 44 3.69 -8.94 26.98
C PHE A 44 2.49 -8.01 27.10
N ASN A 45 2.26 -7.44 28.28
CA ASN A 45 1.28 -6.36 28.46
C ASN A 45 1.91 -5.03 28.05
N PRO A 46 1.30 -4.27 27.11
CA PRO A 46 1.83 -2.99 26.65
C PRO A 46 1.82 -1.89 27.73
N GLY A 47 2.57 -0.82 27.46
CA GLY A 47 2.70 0.36 28.30
C GLY A 47 3.46 1.46 27.56
N LEU A 48 4.39 2.15 28.23
CA LEU A 48 5.25 3.13 27.56
C LEU A 48 6.35 2.43 26.75
N GLY A 49 6.32 2.58 25.43
CA GLY A 49 7.32 2.01 24.52
C GLY A 49 8.59 2.85 24.42
N ALA A 50 9.64 2.25 23.87
CA ALA A 50 10.92 2.91 23.58
C ALA A 50 10.80 4.08 22.56
N CYS A 51 9.70 4.15 21.82
CA CYS A 51 9.39 5.29 20.95
C CYS A 51 8.76 6.48 21.69
N GLY A 52 8.58 6.40 23.02
CA GLY A 52 7.89 7.43 23.81
C GLY A 52 6.38 7.47 23.61
N ILE A 53 5.79 6.39 23.08
CA ILE A 53 4.36 6.25 22.84
C ILE A 53 3.78 5.30 23.88
N PHE A 54 2.66 5.67 24.48
CA PHE A 54 1.92 4.79 25.37
C PHE A 54 0.93 3.94 24.58
N ASN A 55 0.95 2.63 24.79
CA ASN A 55 0.05 1.67 24.15
C ASN A 55 -0.73 0.85 25.19
N THR A 56 -1.84 0.29 24.75
CA THR A 56 -2.73 -0.58 25.54
C THR A 56 -2.89 -1.95 24.89
N ASP A 57 -3.49 -2.92 25.59
CA ASP A 57 -3.77 -4.25 25.06
C ASP A 57 -4.71 -4.25 23.83
N ALA A 58 -5.40 -3.14 23.54
CA ALA A 58 -6.22 -2.99 22.35
C ALA A 58 -5.42 -2.63 21.09
N ASP A 59 -4.15 -2.23 21.23
CA ASP A 59 -3.31 -1.81 20.12
C ASP A 59 -2.55 -2.99 19.50
N MET A 60 -2.59 -3.11 18.17
CA MET A 60 -1.75 -4.07 17.47
C MET A 60 -0.31 -3.54 17.37
N ILE A 61 0.51 -3.94 18.33
CA ILE A 61 1.92 -3.54 18.44
C ILE A 61 2.84 -4.74 18.65
N THR A 62 4.13 -4.53 18.39
CA THR A 62 5.18 -5.52 18.64
C THR A 62 6.42 -4.86 19.21
N ALA A 63 7.14 -5.58 20.07
CA ALA A 63 8.46 -5.19 20.53
C ALA A 63 9.51 -6.03 19.80
N VAL A 64 10.61 -5.37 19.41
CA VAL A 64 11.76 -5.99 18.74
C VAL A 64 12.97 -5.98 19.67
N SER A 65 13.98 -6.79 19.39
CA SER A 65 15.20 -6.81 20.20
C SER A 65 15.90 -5.45 20.17
N SER A 66 16.57 -5.07 21.27
CA SER A 66 17.35 -3.82 21.34
C SER A 66 18.39 -3.74 20.24
N SER A 67 19.09 -4.84 19.96
CA SER A 67 20.06 -4.94 18.88
C SER A 67 19.49 -4.58 17.50
N PHE A 68 18.23 -4.94 17.23
CA PHE A 68 17.55 -4.58 15.99
C PHE A 68 17.07 -3.13 16.05
N PHE A 69 16.46 -2.72 17.16
CA PHE A 69 15.92 -1.37 17.35
C PHE A 69 17.00 -0.30 17.21
N ASP A 70 18.14 -0.45 17.89
CA ASP A 70 19.21 0.55 17.96
C ASP A 70 20.01 0.66 16.64
N THR A 71 20.02 -0.40 15.83
CA THR A 71 20.78 -0.46 14.57
C THR A 71 19.90 -0.25 13.33
N PHE A 72 18.59 -0.10 13.49
CA PHE A 72 17.68 0.07 12.37
C PHE A 72 17.95 1.41 11.67
N PRO A 73 17.97 1.46 10.32
CA PRO A 73 18.14 2.72 9.59
C PRO A 73 17.10 3.77 10.00
N GLY A 74 17.56 4.89 10.54
CA GLY A 74 16.68 5.97 11.02
C GLY A 74 16.28 5.86 12.50
N ALA A 75 16.85 4.92 13.25
CA ALA A 75 16.69 4.89 14.71
C ALA A 75 17.24 6.16 15.36
N THR A 76 16.48 6.71 16.30
CA THR A 76 16.86 7.85 17.15
C THR A 76 17.11 7.36 18.58
N PRO A 77 17.80 8.16 19.44
CA PRO A 77 17.90 7.84 20.86
C PRO A 77 16.52 7.68 21.52
N ASN A 78 16.46 6.88 22.58
CA ASN A 78 15.25 6.71 23.37
C ASN A 78 14.85 8.07 24.01
N PRO A 79 13.64 8.58 23.74
CA PRO A 79 13.17 9.86 24.27
C PRO A 79 12.82 9.82 25.76
N ASN A 80 12.86 8.65 26.41
CA ASN A 80 12.54 8.47 27.83
C ASN A 80 13.78 8.52 28.77
N LEU A 81 14.93 8.98 28.26
CA LEU A 81 16.20 9.07 29.02
C LEU A 81 16.24 10.27 29.98
#